data_AF-A0A2K3PQU9-F1
#
_entry.id   AF-A0A2K3PQU9-F1
#
_cell.length_a   1.000
_cell.length_b   1.000
_cell.length_c   1.000
_cell.angle_alpha   90.00
_cell.angle_beta   90.00
_cell.angle_gamma   90.00
#
_symmetry.space_group_name_H-M   'P 1'
#
loop_
_entity.id
_entity.type
_entity.pdbx_description
1 polymer ?
#
loop_
_entity_poly.entity_id
_entity_poly.type
_entity_poly.pdbx_seq_one_letter_code
_entity_poly.pdbx_strand_id
1 'polypeptide(L)'
;MAKISQCSLQITPACNLPLKALRGGGKVVIVNLQKTPKDKNATLVIHGFSDKVIAGVMEHLNMQIPPFIRIDLFQIIVVHALSNDKKFVNWTLQVASVHAQKAALPFIKSVEVSFLETEGFKPAILEEQPFRLKRRTAYNKAFEMVLNLNFGDGCGCSSLEVDVPIDFTSSTDCFNFDKDVIFQKLRDKAVNESKCGQNAVIERKTISTPSSDVTTYAVVTNAVHYSKPVPTSLTNGDHKKRKDSMTGTGSSRKRSKVSKGKSKV
;
A
#
# COMPACT_ATOMS: atom_id res chain seq x y z
N MET A 1 7.47 31.11 7.58
CA MET A 1 7.04 29.76 7.14
C MET A 1 8.25 29.02 6.57
N ALA A 2 8.67 27.90 7.17
CA ALA A 2 9.79 27.09 6.68
C ALA A 2 9.23 25.89 5.89
N LYS A 3 9.81 25.59 4.73
CA LYS A 3 9.45 24.41 3.92
C LYS A 3 10.59 23.39 3.97
N ILE A 4 10.24 22.14 4.21
CA ILE A 4 11.17 20.99 4.20
C ILE A 4 10.92 20.24 2.88
N SER A 5 11.98 19.98 2.12
CA SER A 5 11.91 19.25 0.84
C SER A 5 12.82 18.03 0.89
N GLN A 6 12.28 16.85 0.56
CA GLN A 6 12.99 15.56 0.55
C GLN A 6 13.37 15.07 -0.86
N CYS A 7 12.99 15.77 -1.94
CA CYS A 7 13.38 15.37 -3.30
C CYS A 7 14.86 15.70 -3.57
N SER A 8 15.50 14.99 -4.51
CA SER A 8 16.90 15.23 -4.95
C SER A 8 17.20 16.65 -5.44
N LEU A 9 16.18 17.51 -5.59
CA LEU A 9 16.26 18.88 -6.13
C LEU A 9 16.99 18.97 -7.48
N GLN A 10 16.95 17.88 -8.25
CA GLN A 10 17.59 17.77 -9.56
C GLN A 10 16.60 17.87 -10.73
N ILE A 11 15.33 17.49 -10.53
CA ILE A 11 14.33 17.41 -11.60
C ILE A 11 13.49 18.69 -11.66
N THR A 12 13.55 19.40 -12.79
CA THR A 12 12.74 20.59 -13.10
C THR A 12 11.33 20.16 -13.54
N PRO A 13 10.25 20.87 -13.16
CA PRO A 13 10.21 22.13 -12.40
C PRO A 13 10.12 21.97 -10.88
N ALA A 14 9.96 20.74 -10.37
CA ALA A 14 9.73 20.47 -8.94
C ALA A 14 10.87 21.00 -8.05
N CYS A 15 12.12 20.91 -8.53
CA CYS A 15 13.31 21.41 -7.83
C CYS A 15 13.31 22.94 -7.59
N ASN A 16 12.49 23.70 -8.31
CA ASN A 16 12.38 25.15 -8.18
C ASN A 16 11.29 25.58 -7.19
N LEU A 17 10.40 24.68 -6.75
CA LEU A 17 9.36 25.03 -5.77
C LEU A 17 9.93 25.59 -4.46
N PRO A 18 10.98 24.98 -3.86
CA PRO A 18 11.59 25.54 -2.64
C PRO A 18 12.20 26.93 -2.88
N LEU A 19 12.75 27.18 -4.08
CA LEU A 19 13.33 28.47 -4.42
C LEU A 19 12.29 29.59 -4.53
N LYS A 20 11.03 29.27 -4.85
CA LYS A 20 9.94 30.26 -4.80
C LYS A 20 9.71 30.79 -3.38
N ALA A 21 9.97 29.98 -2.35
CA ALA A 21 9.87 30.44 -0.96
C ALA A 21 10.93 31.50 -0.61
N LEU A 22 12.14 31.36 -1.16
CA LEU A 22 13.22 32.33 -0.97
C LEU A 22 12.89 33.69 -1.60
N ARG A 23 12.26 33.69 -2.79
CA ARG A 23 11.84 34.94 -3.47
C ARG A 23 10.83 35.75 -2.65
N GLY A 24 10.04 35.10 -1.80
CA GLY A 24 9.11 35.75 -0.87
C GLY A 24 9.72 36.07 0.51
N GLY A 25 11.04 36.03 0.67
CA GLY A 25 11.72 36.25 1.95
C GLY A 25 11.61 35.09 2.95
N GLY A 26 11.11 33.92 2.52
CA GLY A 26 11.04 32.72 3.34
C GLY A 26 12.40 32.05 3.56
N LYS A 27 12.48 31.20 4.57
CA LYS A 27 13.66 30.36 4.86
C LYS A 27 13.45 28.94 4.35
N VAL A 28 14.50 28.33 3.80
CA VAL A 28 14.47 26.96 3.27
C VAL A 28 15.45 26.11 4.06
N VAL A 29 14.98 24.96 4.54
CA VAL A 29 15.81 23.94 5.17
C VAL A 29 15.84 22.72 4.26
N ILE A 30 17.04 22.28 3.89
CA ILE A 30 17.24 21.08 3.06
C ILE A 30 17.66 19.95 3.97
N VAL A 31 16.94 18.82 3.89
CA VAL A 31 17.30 17.59 4.59
C VAL A 31 17.54 16.51 3.55
N ASN A 32 18.80 16.16 3.34
CA ASN A 32 19.17 15.13 2.37
C ASN A 32 20.50 14.48 2.75
N LEU A 33 20.59 13.16 2.61
CA LEU A 33 21.81 12.40 2.88
C LEU A 33 22.97 12.82 1.97
N GLN A 34 22.67 13.20 0.73
CA GLN A 34 23.65 13.64 -0.25
C GLN A 34 23.62 15.15 -0.47
N LYS A 35 24.74 15.73 -0.89
CA LYS A 35 24.80 17.15 -1.30
C LYS A 35 23.82 17.40 -2.45
N THR A 36 23.12 18.53 -2.41
CA THR A 36 22.22 18.93 -3.50
C THR A 36 22.74 20.19 -4.20
N PRO A 37 22.41 20.41 -5.48
CA PRO A 37 22.76 21.63 -6.19
C PRO A 37 22.18 22.92 -5.56
N LYS A 38 21.21 22.79 -4.64
CA LYS A 38 20.49 23.90 -4.01
C LYS A 38 20.93 24.18 -2.58
N ASP A 39 21.91 23.45 -2.06
CA ASP A 39 22.44 23.63 -0.69
C ASP A 39 22.87 25.08 -0.42
N LYS A 40 23.50 25.73 -1.41
CA LYS A 40 23.94 27.13 -1.33
C LYS A 40 22.80 28.14 -1.10
N ASN A 41 21.58 27.77 -1.45
CA ASN A 41 20.40 28.63 -1.35
C ASN A 41 19.59 28.32 -0.07
N ALA A 42 19.98 27.30 0.70
CA ALA A 42 19.30 26.93 1.93
C ALA A 42 19.82 27.75 3.11
N THR A 43 18.92 28.05 4.05
CA THR A 43 19.26 28.66 5.34
C THR A 43 19.92 27.64 6.27
N LEU A 44 19.56 26.36 6.12
CA LEU A 44 20.16 25.24 6.86
C LEU A 44 20.15 23.99 5.97
N VAL A 45 21.24 23.24 6.00
CA VAL A 45 21.39 21.95 5.32
C VAL A 45 21.67 20.90 6.38
N ILE A 46 20.87 19.83 6.39
CA ILE A 46 21.00 18.70 7.31
C ILE A 46 21.27 17.44 6.49
N HIS A 47 22.46 16.86 6.67
CA HIS A 47 22.82 15.59 6.08
C HIS A 47 22.41 14.41 6.96
N GLY A 48 21.10 14.17 7.03
CA GLY A 48 20.51 13.15 7.89
C GLY A 48 19.28 12.52 7.28
N PHE A 49 18.81 11.44 7.91
CA PHE A 49 17.57 10.79 7.51
C PHE A 49 16.38 11.69 7.82
N SER A 50 15.57 11.96 6.80
CA SER A 50 14.52 12.97 6.89
C SER A 50 13.40 12.59 7.85
N ASP A 51 13.12 11.30 8.00
CA ASP A 51 12.20 10.76 9.02
C ASP A 51 12.65 11.10 10.45
N LYS A 52 13.94 10.92 10.77
CA LYS A 52 14.51 11.25 12.09
C LYS A 52 14.49 12.75 12.36
N VAL A 53 14.82 13.56 11.36
CA VAL A 53 14.79 15.03 11.48
C VAL A 53 13.36 15.51 11.73
N ILE A 54 12.38 15.02 10.95
CA ILE A 54 10.97 15.37 11.16
C ILE A 54 10.48 14.90 12.53
N ALA A 55 10.85 13.69 12.97
CA ALA A 55 10.52 13.21 14.30
C ALA A 55 11.04 14.11 15.43
N GLY A 56 12.31 14.53 15.35
CA GLY A 56 12.89 15.46 16.30
C GLY A 56 12.20 16.82 16.28
N VAL A 57 11.87 17.36 15.10
CA VAL A 57 11.14 18.64 14.97
C VAL A 57 9.76 18.55 15.62
N MET A 58 9.02 17.46 15.36
CA MET A 58 7.68 17.26 15.92
C MET A 58 7.72 17.13 17.44
N GLU A 59 8.73 16.43 17.98
CA GLU A 59 8.97 16.35 19.42
C GLU A 59 9.28 17.72 20.05
N HIS A 60 10.15 18.53 19.45
CA HIS A 60 10.46 19.87 19.95
C HIS A 60 9.27 20.82 19.90
N LEU A 61 8.36 20.63 18.95
CA LEU A 61 7.11 21.38 18.84
C LEU A 61 5.99 20.82 19.72
N ASN A 62 6.25 19.74 20.47
CA ASN A 62 5.27 19.00 21.25
C ASN A 62 4.04 18.57 20.40
N MET A 63 4.30 18.18 19.16
CA MET A 63 3.31 17.73 18.18
C MET A 63 3.44 16.24 17.91
N GLN A 64 2.32 15.55 17.73
CA GLN A 64 2.31 14.15 17.30
C GLN A 64 2.36 14.04 15.78
N ILE A 65 3.13 13.07 15.27
CA ILE A 65 3.11 12.74 13.84
C ILE A 65 1.78 12.05 13.56
N PRO A 66 0.93 12.59 12.65
CA PRO A 66 -0.34 11.97 12.33
C PRO A 66 -0.11 10.59 11.69
N PRO A 67 -0.98 9.61 11.95
CA PRO A 67 -0.90 8.31 11.32
C PRO A 67 -1.06 8.43 9.80
N PHE A 68 -0.30 7.62 9.07
CA PHE A 68 -0.43 7.53 7.63
C PHE A 68 -1.53 6.53 7.28
N ILE A 69 -2.62 7.03 6.70
CA ILE A 69 -3.74 6.21 6.22
C ILE A 69 -3.83 6.32 4.70
N ARG A 70 -3.60 5.20 4.01
CA ARG A 70 -3.76 5.08 2.55
C ARG A 70 -5.15 4.52 2.24
N ILE A 71 -5.92 5.26 1.44
CA ILE A 71 -7.21 4.83 0.91
C ILE A 71 -7.03 4.67 -0.60
N ASP A 72 -7.33 3.48 -1.11
CA ASP A 72 -7.40 3.20 -2.53
C ASP A 72 -8.84 2.98 -2.97
N LEU A 73 -9.07 3.21 -4.26
CA LEU A 73 -10.39 3.10 -4.87
C LEU A 73 -10.40 2.03 -5.95
N PHE A 74 -11.49 1.29 -6.03
CA PHE A 74 -11.77 0.35 -7.13
C PHE A 74 -13.25 0.33 -7.46
N GLN A 75 -13.57 -0.26 -8.60
CA GLN A 75 -14.94 -0.44 -9.07
C GLN A 75 -15.23 -1.92 -9.29
N ILE A 76 -16.40 -2.35 -8.85
CA ILE A 76 -17.03 -3.60 -9.28
C ILE A 76 -18.03 -3.24 -10.36
N ILE A 77 -17.85 -3.79 -11.55
CA ILE A 77 -18.68 -3.53 -12.71
C ILE A 77 -19.34 -4.85 -13.11
N VAL A 78 -20.67 -4.86 -13.17
CA VAL A 78 -21.46 -5.99 -13.68
C VAL A 78 -22.18 -5.53 -14.93
N VAL A 79 -21.66 -5.92 -16.09
CA VAL A 79 -22.33 -5.70 -17.38
C VAL A 79 -23.22 -6.90 -17.65
N HIS A 80 -24.47 -6.69 -18.05
CA HIS A 80 -25.39 -7.78 -18.33
C HIS A 80 -26.20 -7.53 -19.61
N ALA A 81 -26.57 -8.62 -20.28
CA ALA A 81 -27.37 -8.61 -21.50
C ALA A 81 -28.32 -9.79 -21.52
N LEU A 82 -29.62 -9.51 -21.66
CA LEU A 82 -30.66 -10.53 -21.77
C LEU A 82 -30.51 -11.29 -23.09
N SER A 83 -30.65 -12.61 -23.05
CA SER A 83 -30.63 -13.44 -24.27
C SER A 83 -31.89 -13.25 -25.11
N ASN A 84 -31.81 -13.61 -26.40
CA ASN A 84 -32.93 -13.46 -27.34
C ASN A 84 -34.19 -14.22 -26.90
N ASP A 85 -34.02 -15.37 -26.23
CA ASP A 85 -35.11 -16.18 -25.69
C ASP A 85 -35.66 -15.66 -24.35
N LYS A 86 -35.08 -14.57 -23.80
CA LYS A 86 -35.42 -13.93 -22.52
C LYS A 86 -35.37 -14.84 -21.29
N LYS A 87 -34.82 -16.05 -21.43
CA LYS A 87 -34.69 -17.03 -20.33
C LYS A 87 -33.40 -16.84 -19.54
N PHE A 88 -32.36 -16.38 -20.23
CA PHE A 88 -31.02 -16.28 -19.67
C PHE A 88 -30.48 -14.87 -19.76
N VAL A 89 -29.48 -14.60 -18.95
CA VAL A 89 -28.71 -13.37 -18.97
C VAL A 89 -27.24 -13.72 -19.05
N ASN A 90 -26.55 -13.11 -20.02
CA ASN A 90 -25.10 -13.17 -20.10
C ASN A 90 -24.56 -11.99 -19.31
N TRP A 91 -23.70 -12.25 -18.34
CA TRP A 91 -23.12 -11.20 -17.51
C TRP A 91 -21.61 -11.32 -17.43
N THR A 92 -20.98 -10.16 -17.27
CA THR A 92 -19.54 -9.99 -17.13
C THR A 92 -19.30 -9.18 -15.86
N LEU A 93 -18.70 -9.82 -14.87
CA LEU A 93 -18.08 -9.14 -13.74
C LEU A 93 -16.70 -8.63 -14.16
N GLN A 94 -16.38 -7.40 -13.77
CA GLN A 94 -15.06 -6.83 -13.88
C GLN A 94 -14.71 -6.05 -12.61
N VAL A 95 -13.53 -6.30 -12.05
CA VAL A 95 -12.92 -5.42 -11.03
C VAL A 95 -11.97 -4.46 -11.74
N ALA A 96 -12.20 -3.16 -11.60
CA ALA A 96 -11.52 -2.13 -12.39
C ALA A 96 -11.06 -0.92 -11.56
N SER A 97 -10.16 -0.12 -12.14
CA SER A 97 -9.76 1.17 -11.60
C SER A 97 -10.82 2.25 -11.82
N VAL A 98 -10.97 3.15 -10.84
CA VAL A 98 -11.82 4.35 -10.95
C VAL A 98 -11.33 5.34 -12.00
N HIS A 99 -10.06 5.29 -12.38
CA HIS A 99 -9.47 6.23 -13.33
C HIS A 99 -9.80 5.87 -14.78
N ALA A 100 -9.78 4.58 -15.11
CA ALA A 100 -10.23 4.06 -16.41
C ALA A 100 -10.39 2.53 -16.33
N GLN A 101 -11.33 1.98 -17.10
CA GLN A 101 -11.58 0.52 -17.15
C GLN A 101 -10.40 -0.32 -17.66
N LYS A 102 -9.48 0.29 -18.41
CA LYS A 102 -8.24 -0.34 -18.92
C LYS A 102 -7.02 0.03 -18.08
N ALA A 103 -7.15 0.95 -17.13
CA ALA A 103 -6.03 1.31 -16.26
C ALA A 103 -5.73 0.16 -15.32
N ALA A 104 -4.44 -0.05 -15.08
CA ALA A 104 -4.00 -1.04 -14.11
C ALA A 104 -4.52 -0.69 -12.70
N LEU A 105 -4.84 -1.73 -11.94
CA LEU A 105 -5.24 -1.66 -10.54
C LEU A 105 -4.09 -2.24 -9.70
N PRO A 106 -3.05 -1.45 -9.39
CA PRO A 106 -1.75 -1.98 -8.95
C PRO A 106 -1.76 -2.58 -7.54
N PHE A 107 -2.73 -2.20 -6.70
CA PHE A 107 -2.80 -2.67 -5.32
C PHE A 107 -3.57 -4.01 -5.18
N ILE A 108 -4.17 -4.52 -6.26
CA ILE A 108 -4.85 -5.83 -6.27
C ILE A 108 -4.00 -6.81 -7.08
N LYS A 109 -3.63 -7.92 -6.45
CA LYS A 109 -2.85 -9.00 -7.03
C LYS A 109 -3.73 -10.02 -7.74
N SER A 110 -4.80 -10.45 -7.09
CA SER A 110 -5.77 -11.38 -7.67
C SER A 110 -7.15 -11.19 -7.06
N VAL A 111 -8.18 -11.71 -7.73
CA VAL A 111 -9.55 -11.70 -7.24
C VAL A 111 -10.09 -13.11 -7.25
N GLU A 112 -10.44 -13.63 -6.07
CA GLU A 112 -11.16 -14.89 -5.93
C GLU A 112 -12.65 -14.59 -5.90
N VAL A 113 -13.40 -15.32 -6.71
CA VAL A 113 -14.85 -15.20 -6.82
C VAL A 113 -15.45 -16.52 -6.40
N SER A 114 -16.22 -16.50 -5.32
CA SER A 114 -16.97 -17.64 -4.80
C SER A 114 -18.46 -17.33 -4.77
N PHE A 115 -19.24 -18.39 -4.62
CA PHE A 115 -20.70 -18.36 -4.62
C PHE A 115 -21.16 -19.30 -3.50
N LEU A 116 -22.36 -19.06 -2.95
CA LEU A 116 -22.97 -20.01 -2.02
C LEU A 116 -23.14 -21.38 -2.70
N GLU A 117 -22.94 -22.47 -1.96
CA GLU A 117 -22.99 -23.84 -2.51
C GLU A 117 -24.33 -24.14 -3.22
N THR A 118 -25.41 -23.52 -2.75
CA THR A 118 -26.76 -23.60 -3.31
C THR A 118 -26.86 -23.07 -4.74
N GLU A 119 -25.90 -22.26 -5.18
CA GLU A 119 -25.95 -21.58 -6.46
C GLU A 119 -25.46 -22.44 -7.64
N GLY A 120 -24.68 -23.49 -7.36
CA GLY A 120 -24.14 -24.41 -8.37
C GLY A 120 -23.09 -23.79 -9.30
N PHE A 121 -22.58 -22.60 -8.99
CA PHE A 121 -21.52 -21.96 -9.75
C PHE A 121 -20.14 -22.41 -9.27
N LYS A 122 -19.24 -22.69 -10.21
CA LYS A 122 -17.84 -22.96 -9.88
C LYS A 122 -17.13 -21.67 -9.48
N PRO A 123 -16.38 -21.67 -8.37
CA PRO A 123 -15.53 -20.55 -8.02
C PRO A 123 -14.50 -20.28 -9.11
N ALA A 124 -13.96 -19.06 -9.15
CA ALA A 124 -12.97 -18.63 -10.12
C ALA A 124 -11.90 -17.78 -9.46
N ILE A 125 -10.65 -17.92 -9.91
CA ILE A 125 -9.54 -17.08 -9.47
C ILE A 125 -9.08 -16.26 -10.68
N LEU A 126 -9.03 -14.94 -10.52
CA LEU A 126 -8.66 -13.99 -11.54
C LEU A 126 -7.29 -13.41 -11.19
N GLU A 127 -6.23 -13.95 -11.77
CA GLU A 127 -4.85 -13.53 -11.48
C GLU A 127 -4.35 -12.42 -12.42
N GLU A 128 -4.99 -12.26 -13.58
CA GLU A 128 -4.58 -11.30 -14.60
C GLU A 128 -5.59 -10.16 -14.79
N GLN A 129 -5.06 -8.95 -14.93
CA GLN A 129 -5.84 -7.78 -15.26
C GLN A 129 -6.27 -7.86 -16.73
N PRO A 130 -7.55 -7.61 -17.06
CA PRO A 130 -8.50 -6.75 -16.33
C PRO A 130 -9.48 -7.45 -15.35
N PHE A 131 -9.11 -8.56 -14.68
CA PHE A 131 -9.93 -9.25 -13.66
C PHE A 131 -11.40 -9.41 -14.09
N ARG A 132 -11.62 -10.19 -15.15
CA ARG A 132 -12.94 -10.39 -15.76
C ARG A 132 -13.45 -11.81 -15.60
N LEU A 133 -14.70 -11.94 -15.17
CA LEU A 133 -15.42 -13.21 -15.12
C LEU A 133 -16.69 -13.11 -15.98
N LYS A 134 -16.82 -14.03 -16.95
CA LYS A 134 -18.02 -14.14 -17.78
C LYS A 134 -18.81 -15.39 -17.40
N ARG A 135 -20.12 -15.23 -17.25
CA ARG A 135 -21.05 -16.31 -16.90
C ARG A 135 -22.41 -16.08 -17.56
N ARG A 136 -23.23 -17.13 -17.56
CA ARG A 136 -24.60 -17.12 -18.04
C ARG A 136 -25.48 -17.74 -16.98
N THR A 137 -26.58 -17.09 -16.64
CA THR A 137 -27.53 -17.53 -15.60
C THR A 137 -28.96 -17.37 -16.07
N ALA A 138 -29.91 -17.98 -15.36
CA ALA A 138 -31.32 -17.68 -15.58
C ALA A 138 -31.60 -16.23 -15.18
N TYR A 139 -32.46 -15.54 -15.95
CA TYR A 139 -32.74 -14.12 -15.75
C TYR A 139 -33.44 -13.83 -14.41
N ASN A 140 -34.33 -14.71 -13.98
CA ASN A 140 -35.13 -14.60 -12.75
C ASN A 140 -34.42 -15.14 -11.50
N LYS A 141 -33.13 -15.47 -11.60
CA LYS A 141 -32.35 -16.03 -10.49
C LYS A 141 -31.53 -14.93 -9.85
N ALA A 142 -31.93 -14.52 -8.65
CA ALA A 142 -31.09 -13.70 -7.77
C ALA A 142 -30.10 -14.60 -7.02
N PHE A 143 -28.89 -14.11 -6.79
CA PHE A 143 -27.84 -14.84 -6.07
C PHE A 143 -26.84 -13.88 -5.44
N GLU A 144 -26.04 -14.39 -4.51
CA GLU A 144 -24.96 -13.65 -3.86
C GLU A 144 -23.61 -14.19 -4.31
N MET A 145 -22.68 -13.27 -4.56
CA MET A 145 -21.32 -13.56 -4.99
C MET A 145 -20.36 -12.92 -4.01
N VAL A 146 -19.40 -13.68 -3.52
CA VAL A 146 -18.38 -13.19 -2.58
C VAL A 146 -17.08 -12.98 -3.37
N LEU A 147 -16.52 -11.78 -3.29
CA LEU A 147 -15.23 -11.45 -3.89
C LEU A 147 -14.20 -11.29 -2.79
N ASN A 148 -13.17 -12.13 -2.81
CA ASN A 148 -11.98 -11.95 -1.99
C ASN A 148 -10.88 -11.30 -2.85
N LEU A 149 -10.65 -10.01 -2.61
CA LEU A 149 -9.67 -9.19 -3.30
C LEU A 149 -8.31 -9.34 -2.60
N ASN A 150 -7.40 -10.12 -3.19
CA ASN A 150 -6.06 -10.30 -2.65
C ASN A 150 -5.20 -9.09 -2.98
N PHE A 151 -4.63 -8.45 -1.97
CA PHE A 151 -3.82 -7.25 -2.13
C PHE A 151 -2.38 -7.58 -2.55
N GLY A 152 -1.80 -6.65 -3.31
CA GLY A 152 -0.40 -6.70 -3.73
C GLY A 152 0.57 -6.23 -2.66
N ASP A 153 1.86 -6.36 -2.96
CA ASP A 153 2.92 -5.94 -2.07
C ASP A 153 2.80 -4.47 -1.69
N GLY A 154 3.11 -4.17 -0.42
CA GLY A 154 3.03 -2.82 0.13
C GLY A 154 1.67 -2.44 0.71
N CYS A 155 0.64 -3.30 0.64
CA CYS A 155 -0.57 -3.13 1.45
C CYS A 155 -0.35 -3.67 2.87
N GLY A 156 -1.00 -3.06 3.86
CA GLY A 156 -0.93 -3.51 5.27
C GLY A 156 -1.75 -4.76 5.58
N CYS A 157 -2.67 -5.11 4.68
CA CYS A 157 -3.62 -6.22 4.80
C CYS A 157 -3.42 -7.18 3.63
N SER A 158 -3.73 -8.47 3.83
CA SER A 158 -3.58 -9.50 2.79
C SER A 158 -4.70 -9.48 1.77
N SER A 159 -5.94 -9.21 2.20
CA SER A 159 -7.09 -9.24 1.31
C SER A 159 -8.29 -8.46 1.87
N LEU A 160 -9.34 -8.33 1.06
CA LEU A 160 -10.64 -7.80 1.43
C LEU A 160 -11.75 -8.68 0.86
N GLU A 161 -12.70 -9.07 1.70
CA GLU A 161 -13.93 -9.74 1.28
C GLU A 161 -15.05 -8.72 1.03
N VAL A 162 -15.76 -8.89 -0.09
CA VAL A 162 -16.89 -8.05 -0.49
C VAL A 162 -18.03 -8.91 -1.01
N ASP A 163 -19.20 -8.78 -0.39
CA ASP A 163 -20.42 -9.40 -0.86
C ASP A 163 -21.08 -8.56 -1.95
N VAL A 164 -21.42 -9.21 -3.06
CA VAL A 164 -22.02 -8.59 -4.24
C VAL A 164 -23.33 -9.31 -4.53
N PRO A 165 -24.48 -8.77 -4.08
CA PRO A 165 -25.77 -9.30 -4.45
C PRO A 165 -26.02 -9.04 -5.94
N ILE A 166 -26.49 -10.05 -6.65
CA ILE A 166 -26.84 -9.99 -8.06
C ILE A 166 -28.33 -10.29 -8.21
N ASP A 167 -29.05 -9.31 -8.72
CA ASP A 167 -30.44 -9.46 -9.15
C ASP A 167 -30.64 -8.64 -10.44
N PHE A 168 -31.03 -9.32 -11.51
CA PHE A 168 -31.26 -8.69 -12.82
C PHE A 168 -32.71 -8.23 -13.02
N THR A 169 -33.59 -8.50 -12.06
CA THR A 169 -35.01 -8.15 -12.09
C THR A 169 -35.31 -6.85 -11.35
N SER A 170 -34.53 -6.52 -10.33
CA SER A 170 -34.63 -5.27 -9.60
C SER A 170 -33.64 -4.23 -10.13
N SER A 171 -34.01 -2.94 -10.03
CA SER A 171 -33.07 -1.86 -10.26
C SER A 171 -32.26 -1.60 -9.00
N THR A 172 -30.94 -1.49 -9.12
CA THR A 172 -30.10 -1.06 -8.00
C THR A 172 -30.28 0.44 -7.77
N ASP A 173 -30.50 0.85 -6.52
CA ASP A 173 -30.57 2.26 -6.17
C ASP A 173 -29.26 2.98 -6.51
N CYS A 174 -29.35 4.01 -7.35
CA CYS A 174 -28.23 4.88 -7.67
C CYS A 174 -28.05 5.92 -6.57
N PHE A 175 -26.84 6.04 -6.04
CA PHE A 175 -26.52 7.07 -5.06
C PHE A 175 -25.06 7.47 -5.16
N ASN A 176 -24.79 8.69 -4.72
CA ASN A 176 -23.46 9.26 -4.65
C ASN A 176 -23.32 9.94 -3.29
N PHE A 177 -22.47 9.40 -2.44
CA PHE A 177 -22.21 9.96 -1.12
C PHE A 177 -21.14 11.05 -1.20
N ASP A 178 -21.15 11.94 -0.20
CA ASP A 178 -20.04 12.85 0.02
C ASP A 178 -18.76 12.05 0.32
N LYS A 179 -17.82 12.12 -0.63
CA LYS A 179 -16.57 11.35 -0.59
C LYS A 179 -15.71 11.74 0.59
N ASP A 180 -15.69 13.02 0.96
CA ASP A 180 -14.84 13.52 2.04
C ASP A 180 -15.33 13.01 3.38
N VAL A 181 -16.66 12.95 3.58
CA VAL A 181 -17.28 12.38 4.78
C VAL A 181 -16.97 10.89 4.91
N ILE A 182 -17.05 10.12 3.81
CA ILE A 182 -16.69 8.69 3.83
C ILE A 182 -15.22 8.49 4.12
N PHE A 183 -14.35 9.25 3.45
CA PHE A 183 -12.90 9.14 3.67
C PHE A 183 -12.52 9.49 5.09
N GLN A 184 -13.15 10.51 5.68
CA GLN A 184 -12.92 10.85 7.08
C GLN A 184 -13.35 9.71 8.02
N LYS A 185 -14.56 9.16 7.82
CA LYS A 185 -15.03 8.00 8.61
C LYS A 185 -14.10 6.79 8.50
N LEU A 186 -13.60 6.49 7.30
CA LEU A 186 -12.65 5.40 7.08
C LEU A 186 -11.31 5.66 7.79
N ARG A 187 -10.80 6.90 7.73
CA ARG A 187 -9.59 7.30 8.46
C ARG A 187 -9.78 7.14 9.96
N ASP A 188 -10.86 7.67 10.52
CA ASP A 188 -11.13 7.62 11.95
C ASP A 188 -11.23 6.17 12.44
N LYS A 189 -11.94 5.31 11.69
CA LYS A 189 -12.04 3.88 12.00
C LYS A 189 -10.69 3.18 11.93
N ALA A 190 -9.90 3.43 10.89
CA ALA A 190 -8.57 2.83 10.73
C ALA A 190 -7.60 3.27 11.84
N VAL A 191 -7.67 4.53 12.27
CA VAL A 191 -6.86 5.06 13.38
C VAL A 191 -7.27 4.42 14.70
N ASN A 192 -8.57 4.32 14.97
CA ASN A 192 -9.09 3.74 16.21
C ASN A 192 -8.76 2.24 16.31
N GLU A 193 -8.88 1.49 15.21
CA GLU A 193 -8.60 0.06 15.17
C GLU A 193 -7.11 -0.25 14.96
N SER A 194 -6.30 0.75 14.59
CA SER A 194 -4.87 0.61 14.20
C SER A 194 -4.64 -0.49 13.17
N LYS A 195 -5.58 -0.63 12.21
CA LYS A 195 -5.64 -1.71 11.22
C LYS A 195 -6.16 -1.18 9.88
N CYS A 196 -5.82 -1.86 8.81
CA CYS A 196 -6.39 -1.67 7.47
C CYS A 196 -7.56 -2.64 7.20
N GLY A 197 -8.13 -2.58 6.00
CA GLY A 197 -9.21 -3.47 5.55
C GLY A 197 -10.61 -2.87 5.68
N GLN A 198 -10.74 -1.71 6.34
CA GLN A 198 -12.01 -0.99 6.36
C GLN A 198 -12.36 -0.54 4.95
N ASN A 199 -13.59 -0.78 4.53
CA ASN A 199 -14.08 -0.39 3.22
C ASN A 199 -15.47 0.24 3.32
N ALA A 200 -15.85 1.00 2.28
CA ALA A 200 -17.18 1.59 2.16
C ALA A 200 -17.54 1.78 0.68
N VAL A 201 -18.83 1.65 0.38
CA VAL A 201 -19.38 2.03 -0.93
C VAL A 201 -19.52 3.55 -0.99
N ILE A 202 -18.96 4.15 -2.03
CA ILE A 202 -19.00 5.60 -2.25
C ILE A 202 -20.09 5.97 -3.26
N GLU A 203 -20.25 5.15 -4.28
CA GLU A 203 -21.10 5.46 -5.41
C GLU A 203 -21.65 4.17 -6.03
N ARG A 204 -22.94 4.18 -6.35
CA ARG A 204 -23.59 3.19 -7.21
C ARG A 204 -24.22 3.88 -8.41
N LYS A 205 -23.94 3.36 -9.60
CA LYS A 205 -24.45 3.86 -10.88
C LYS A 205 -24.96 2.70 -11.71
N THR A 206 -26.19 2.83 -12.19
CA THR A 206 -26.75 1.97 -13.23
C THR A 206 -26.71 2.72 -14.55
N ILE A 207 -26.06 2.11 -15.55
CA ILE A 207 -25.90 2.64 -16.91
C ILE A 207 -26.80 1.81 -17.81
N SER A 208 -27.65 2.47 -18.60
CA SER A 208 -28.65 1.80 -19.45
C SER A 208 -28.08 1.23 -20.76
N THR A 209 -26.93 1.71 -21.22
CA THR A 209 -26.37 1.35 -22.53
C THR A 209 -24.84 1.26 -22.49
N PRO A 210 -24.24 0.04 -22.44
CA PRO A 210 -24.89 -1.25 -22.17
C PRO A 210 -25.41 -1.32 -20.72
N SER A 211 -26.44 -2.15 -20.47
CA SER A 211 -26.97 -2.38 -19.13
C SER A 211 -25.86 -2.84 -18.20
N SER A 212 -25.49 -1.96 -17.26
CA SER A 212 -24.38 -2.23 -16.34
C SER A 212 -24.56 -1.53 -15.01
N ASP A 213 -24.22 -2.25 -13.96
CA ASP A 213 -24.18 -1.74 -12.59
C ASP A 213 -22.73 -1.56 -12.16
N VAL A 214 -22.41 -0.35 -11.73
CA VAL A 214 -21.07 0.07 -11.31
C VAL A 214 -21.14 0.48 -9.85
N THR A 215 -20.43 -0.24 -8.99
CA THR A 215 -20.26 0.10 -7.58
C THR A 215 -18.82 0.51 -7.33
N THR A 216 -18.61 1.73 -6.83
CA THR A 216 -17.29 2.24 -6.46
C THR A 216 -17.06 2.07 -4.96
N TYR A 217 -15.96 1.44 -4.60
CA TYR A 217 -15.53 1.19 -3.23
C TYR A 217 -14.31 2.05 -2.89
N ALA A 218 -14.26 2.53 -1.64
CA ALA A 218 -13.03 2.91 -0.97
C ALA A 218 -12.60 1.81 -0.03
N VAL A 219 -11.30 1.55 0.02
CA VAL A 219 -10.68 0.64 0.99
C VAL A 219 -9.43 1.27 1.59
N VAL A 220 -9.29 1.12 2.90
CA VAL A 220 -8.07 1.44 3.62
C VAL A 220 -7.08 0.30 3.39
N THR A 221 -6.07 0.52 2.57
CA THR A 221 -5.05 -0.49 2.24
C THR A 221 -3.88 -0.46 3.22
N ASN A 222 -3.59 0.68 3.83
CA ASN A 222 -2.53 0.82 4.84
C ASN A 222 -2.97 1.75 5.97
N ALA A 223 -2.61 1.36 7.18
CA ALA A 223 -2.65 2.20 8.37
C ALA A 223 -1.30 2.05 9.09
N VAL A 224 -0.50 3.12 9.14
CA VAL A 224 0.82 3.12 9.78
C VAL A 224 0.86 4.21 10.84
N HIS A 225 1.10 3.79 12.08
CA HIS A 225 1.31 4.69 13.20
C HIS A 225 2.80 4.91 13.40
N TYR A 226 3.21 6.16 13.56
CA TYR A 226 4.56 6.47 13.97
C TYR A 226 4.73 6.12 15.45
N SER A 227 5.41 5.02 15.74
CA SER A 227 5.88 4.67 17.08
C SER A 227 7.37 4.99 17.20
N LYS A 228 7.78 5.61 18.31
CA LYS A 228 9.21 5.85 18.57
C LYS A 228 9.93 4.49 18.54
N PRO A 229 11.06 4.35 17.81
CA PRO A 229 11.91 3.19 18.01
C PRO A 229 12.41 3.23 19.46
N VAL A 230 12.01 2.24 20.26
CA VAL A 230 12.56 2.02 21.60
C VAL A 230 14.06 1.79 21.42
N PRO A 231 14.96 2.54 22.08
CA PRO A 231 16.36 2.18 22.09
C PRO A 231 16.45 0.79 22.71
N THR A 232 16.94 -0.19 21.97
CA THR A 232 17.31 -1.49 22.53
C THR A 232 18.26 -1.23 23.68
N SER A 233 17.77 -1.43 24.91
CA SER A 233 18.59 -1.38 26.11
C SER A 233 19.70 -2.39 25.95
N LEU A 234 20.94 -1.89 25.84
CA LEU A 234 22.15 -2.69 26.00
C LEU A 234 22.08 -3.37 27.37
N THR A 235 21.69 -4.64 27.40
CA THR A 235 21.86 -5.48 28.58
C THR A 235 23.34 -5.81 28.70
N ASN A 236 24.06 -5.00 29.46
CA ASN A 236 25.26 -5.44 30.15
C ASN A 236 24.82 -6.42 31.25
N GLY A 237 25.23 -7.68 31.12
CA GLY A 237 25.03 -8.74 32.10
C GLY A 237 26.20 -9.70 32.03
N ASP A 238 27.25 -9.35 32.76
CA ASP A 238 28.50 -10.07 32.95
C ASP A 238 28.29 -11.27 33.90
N HIS A 239 28.63 -12.49 33.48
CA HIS A 239 28.81 -13.64 34.38
C HIS A 239 29.97 -14.54 33.93
N LYS A 240 31.18 -14.10 34.27
CA LYS A 240 32.27 -14.85 34.92
C LYS A 240 32.09 -16.38 35.02
N LYS A 241 32.99 -17.14 34.39
CA LYS A 241 33.46 -18.44 34.91
C LYS A 241 34.99 -18.49 34.91
N ARG A 242 35.57 -18.36 36.11
CA ARG A 242 36.98 -18.69 36.42
C ARG A 242 37.15 -20.20 36.48
N LYS A 243 38.29 -20.71 36.02
CA LYS A 243 38.99 -21.82 36.68
C LYS A 243 40.51 -21.68 36.46
N ASP A 244 41.24 -21.67 37.57
CA ASP A 244 42.69 -21.45 37.68
C ASP A 244 43.54 -22.70 37.36
N SER A 245 44.75 -22.44 36.82
CA SER A 245 46.08 -23.08 36.98
C SER A 245 46.26 -24.60 37.15
N MET A 246 47.18 -25.24 36.38
CA MET A 246 48.55 -25.61 36.81
C MET A 246 49.36 -26.42 35.73
N THR A 247 50.61 -25.99 35.51
CA THR A 247 51.88 -26.69 35.12
C THR A 247 51.92 -28.07 34.41
N GLY A 248 52.80 -28.20 33.38
CA GLY A 248 53.51 -29.47 33.08
C GLY A 248 53.92 -29.76 31.61
N THR A 249 55.13 -29.37 31.23
CA THR A 249 56.18 -30.03 30.40
C THR A 249 55.83 -31.05 29.28
N GLY A 250 56.39 -30.88 28.06
CA GLY A 250 56.63 -32.01 27.12
C GLY A 250 56.81 -31.74 25.61
N SER A 251 58.04 -31.39 25.17
CA SER A 251 58.78 -31.80 23.95
C SER A 251 58.08 -32.13 22.59
N SER A 252 58.44 -31.40 21.51
CA SER A 252 59.31 -31.83 20.37
C SER A 252 58.92 -31.37 18.94
N ARG A 253 59.86 -30.63 18.33
CA ARG A 253 60.39 -30.68 16.95
C ARG A 253 59.45 -30.90 15.74
N LYS A 254 59.42 -29.92 14.82
CA LYS A 254 60.20 -29.96 13.55
C LYS A 254 60.13 -28.65 12.77
N ARG A 255 61.26 -28.32 12.16
CA ARG A 255 61.58 -27.14 11.34
C ARG A 255 61.76 -27.65 9.91
N SER A 256 61.19 -26.98 8.90
CA SER A 256 61.73 -27.01 7.53
C SER A 256 61.34 -25.76 6.75
N LYS A 257 62.28 -25.34 5.91
CA LYS A 257 62.53 -24.04 5.28
C LYS A 257 62.30 -24.17 3.76
N VAL A 258 62.03 -23.05 3.07
CA VAL A 258 62.38 -22.74 1.65
C VAL A 258 61.43 -23.40 0.61
N SER A 259 60.88 -22.71 -0.41
CA SER A 259 61.56 -21.89 -1.42
C SER A 259 60.77 -20.68 -1.97
N LYS A 260 61.53 -19.63 -2.31
CA LYS A 260 61.18 -18.59 -3.28
C LYS A 260 61.73 -19.01 -4.65
N GLY A 261 60.91 -18.89 -5.70
CA GLY A 261 61.37 -18.82 -7.08
C GLY A 261 60.92 -17.49 -7.69
N LYS A 262 61.87 -16.69 -8.19
CA LYS A 262 61.68 -15.46 -8.97
C LYS A 262 62.04 -15.71 -10.45
N SER A 263 61.60 -14.75 -11.28
CA SER A 263 62.09 -14.33 -12.61
C SER A 263 61.18 -14.75 -13.76
N LYS A 264 60.71 -13.85 -14.61
CA LYS A 264 61.40 -12.91 -15.53
C LYS A 264 60.36 -11.86 -16.02
N VAL A 265 60.63 -10.64 -16.47
CA VAL A 265 61.82 -9.83 -16.81
C VAL A 265 61.55 -8.42 -16.29
#